data_AF-A0A496CDB7-F1
#
_entry.id   AF-A0A496CDB7-F1
#
_cell.length_a   1.000
_cell.length_b   1.000
_cell.length_c   1.000
_cell.angle_alpha   90.00
_cell.angle_beta   90.00
_cell.angle_gamma   90.00
#
_symmetry.space_group_name_H-M   'P 1'
#
loop_
_entity.id
_entity.type
_entity.pdbx_description
1 polymer ?
#
loop_
_entity_poly.entity_id
_entity_poly.type
_entity_poly.pdbx_seq_one_letter_code
_entity_poly.pdbx_strand_id
1 'polypeptide(L)'
;MSSMELNAELFRQLSIIAEDETLMRKAVKAIRKLAQKKEEENGTEYISKEEILAGIDAGLKDVKAGRTTLAREFSKELRDEL
;
A
#
# COMPACT_ATOMS: atom_id res chain seq x y z
N MET A 1 -0.31 5.76 30.40
CA MET A 1 0.87 6.26 29.66
C MET A 1 0.36 7.15 28.54
N SER A 2 0.83 8.40 28.47
CA SER A 2 0.58 9.31 27.37
C SER A 2 1.44 8.94 26.16
N SER A 3 1.09 9.45 24.97
CA SER A 3 1.90 9.26 23.76
C SER A 3 3.33 9.78 23.92
N MET A 4 3.51 10.84 24.71
CA MET A 4 4.83 11.40 25.00
C MET A 4 5.67 10.46 25.87
N GLU A 5 5.08 9.86 26.89
CA GLU A 5 5.73 8.88 27.76
C GLU A 5 6.11 7.62 26.98
N LEU A 6 5.24 7.17 26.07
CA LEU A 6 5.51 6.00 25.23
C LEU A 6 6.67 6.25 24.25
N ASN A 7 6.73 7.44 23.65
CA ASN A 7 7.83 7.80 22.76
C ASN A 7 9.16 7.88 23.52
N ALA A 8 9.16 8.48 24.71
CA ALA A 8 10.35 8.53 25.56
C ALA A 8 10.82 7.13 25.98
N GLU A 9 9.88 6.24 26.30
CA GLU A 9 10.16 4.84 26.61
C GLU A 9 10.81 4.11 25.41
N LEU A 10 10.25 4.28 24.20
CA LEU A 10 10.80 3.69 22.98
C LEU A 10 12.25 4.14 22.74
N PHE A 11 12.54 5.43 22.87
CA PHE A 11 13.89 5.95 22.72
C PHE A 11 14.84 5.40 23.80
N ARG A 12 14.37 5.27 25.04
CA ARG A 12 15.17 4.67 26.12
C ARG A 12 15.53 3.23 25.81
N GLN A 13 14.57 2.42 25.37
CA GLN A 13 14.82 1.02 25.01
C GLN A 13 15.80 0.90 23.83
N LEU A 14 15.67 1.75 22.82
CA LEU A 14 16.62 1.79 21.70
C LEU A 14 18.03 2.17 22.16
N SER A 15 18.16 3.11 23.09
CA SER A 15 19.45 3.51 23.67
C SER A 15 20.14 2.33 24.39
N ILE A 16 19.38 1.52 25.15
CA ILE A 16 19.92 0.35 25.87
C ILE A 16 20.56 -0.67 24.93
N ILE A 17 20.00 -0.86 23.72
CA ILE A 17 20.48 -1.85 22.76
C ILE A 17 21.35 -1.26 21.66
N ALA A 18 21.64 0.05 21.68
CA ALA A 18 22.22 0.79 20.57
C ALA A 18 23.61 0.28 20.15
N GLU A 19 24.37 -0.28 21.08
CA GLU A 19 25.73 -0.81 20.84
C GLU A 19 25.73 -2.22 20.22
N ASP A 20 24.61 -2.95 20.28
CA ASP A 20 24.46 -4.26 19.67
C ASP A 20 23.74 -4.15 18.32
N GLU A 21 24.53 -4.22 17.24
CA GLU A 21 24.02 -4.14 15.87
C GLU A 21 22.97 -5.23 15.56
N THR A 22 23.11 -6.43 16.13
CA THR A 22 22.18 -7.54 15.90
C THR A 22 20.83 -7.25 16.53
N LEU A 23 20.81 -6.71 17.75
CA LEU A 23 19.58 -6.30 18.44
C LEU A 23 18.95 -5.08 17.75
N MET A 24 19.74 -4.09 17.34
CA MET A 24 19.25 -2.93 16.60
C MET A 24 18.60 -3.33 15.27
N ARG A 25 19.20 -4.26 14.51
CA ARG A 25 18.61 -4.79 13.27
C ARG A 25 17.27 -5.49 13.53
N LYS A 26 17.14 -6.23 14.63
CA LYS A 26 15.87 -6.87 15.02
C LYS A 26 14.81 -5.81 15.37
N ALA A 27 15.17 -4.78 16.14
CA ALA A 27 14.28 -3.69 16.51
C ALA A 27 13.77 -2.93 15.28
N VAL A 28 14.65 -2.54 14.36
CA VAL A 28 14.29 -1.88 13.10
C VAL A 28 13.36 -2.75 12.26
N LYS A 29 13.63 -4.06 12.16
CA LYS A 29 12.77 -4.99 11.42
C LYS A 29 11.37 -5.09 12.04
N ALA A 30 11.27 -5.09 13.36
CA ALA A 30 9.98 -5.12 14.06
C ALA A 30 9.17 -3.82 13.82
N ILE A 31 9.81 -2.66 13.96
CA ILE A 31 9.18 -1.35 13.70
C ILE A 31 8.72 -1.26 12.24
N ARG A 32 9.54 -1.70 11.28
CA ARG A 32 9.18 -1.69 9.85
C ARG A 32 7.96 -2.56 9.56
N LYS A 33 7.85 -3.74 10.18
CA LYS A 33 6.66 -4.59 10.06
C LYS A 33 5.40 -3.93 10.62
N LEU A 34 5.51 -3.21 11.74
CA LEU A 34 4.38 -2.47 12.32
C LEU A 34 3.94 -1.32 11.41
N ALA A 35 4.90 -0.61 10.80
CA ALA A 35 4.61 0.45 9.83
C ALA A 35 3.90 -0.09 8.58
N GLN A 36 4.39 -1.21 8.02
CA GLN A 36 3.76 -1.87 6.87
C GLN A 36 2.34 -2.34 7.17
N LYS A 37 2.11 -2.97 8.33
CA LYS A 37 0.75 -3.35 8.74
C LYS A 37 -0.20 -2.16 8.83
N LYS A 38 0.28 -1.01 9.32
CA LYS A 38 -0.53 0.21 9.36
C LYS A 38 -0.85 0.74 7.95
N GLU A 39 0.05 0.58 6.98
CA GLU A 39 -0.21 0.92 5.58
C GLU A 39 -1.22 -0.05 4.95
N GLU A 40 -1.13 -1.34 5.25
CA GLU A 40 -2.08 -2.38 4.81
C GLU A 40 -3.47 -2.21 5.44
N GLU A 41 -3.55 -1.90 6.74
CA GLU A 41 -4.80 -1.64 7.47
C GLU A 41 -5.51 -0.34 7.03
N ASN A 42 -4.76 0.62 6.48
CA ASN A 42 -5.31 1.87 5.92
C ASN A 42 -5.88 1.71 4.49
N GLY A 43 -6.04 0.48 3.98
CA GLY A 43 -6.95 0.19 2.88
C GLY A 43 -6.61 0.86 1.55
N THR A 44 -5.34 1.11 1.26
CA THR A 44 -4.95 1.41 -0.12
C THR A 44 -4.79 0.08 -0.85
N GLU A 45 -5.83 -0.35 -1.55
CA GLU A 45 -5.74 -1.50 -2.44
C GLU A 45 -4.77 -1.16 -3.56
N TYR A 46 -3.57 -1.74 -3.51
CA TYR A 46 -2.56 -1.56 -4.55
C TYR A 46 -2.84 -2.56 -5.67
N ILE A 47 -3.22 -2.05 -6.84
CA ILE A 47 -3.20 -2.84 -8.08
C ILE A 47 -1.75 -3.01 -8.54
N SER A 48 -1.34 -4.23 -8.89
CA SER A 48 0.01 -4.48 -9.39
C SER A 48 0.21 -3.91 -10.80
N LYS A 49 1.47 -3.73 -11.21
CA LYS A 49 1.80 -3.29 -12.58
C LYS A 49 1.31 -4.31 -13.60
N GLU A 50 1.41 -5.59 -13.27
CA GLU A 50 0.98 -6.71 -14.10
C GLU A 50 -0.53 -6.69 -14.31
N GLU A 51 -1.32 -6.41 -13.26
CA GLU A 51 -2.77 -6.26 -13.35
C GLU A 51 -3.20 -5.05 -14.19
N ILE A 52 -2.52 -3.89 -14.03
CA ILE A 52 -2.74 -2.71 -14.89
C ILE A 52 -2.50 -3.08 -16.36
N LEU A 53 -1.35 -3.72 -16.65
CA LEU A 53 -0.99 -4.10 -18.02
C LEU A 53 -1.96 -5.13 -18.62
N ALA A 54 -2.44 -6.08 -17.82
CA ALA A 54 -3.43 -7.06 -18.23
C ALA A 54 -4.76 -6.40 -18.60
N GLY A 55 -5.23 -5.44 -17.79
CA GLY A 55 -6.44 -4.66 -18.10
C GLY A 55 -6.31 -3.85 -19.39
N ILE A 56 -5.17 -3.19 -19.61
CA ILE A 56 -4.89 -2.45 -20.85
C ILE A 56 -4.86 -3.38 -22.08
N ASP A 57 -4.19 -4.53 -21.98
CA ASP A 57 -4.12 -5.50 -23.07
C ASP A 57 -5.50 -6.08 -23.41
N ALA A 58 -6.32 -6.37 -22.40
CA ALA A 58 -7.70 -6.81 -22.58
C ALA A 58 -8.52 -5.76 -23.33
N GLY A 59 -8.48 -4.49 -22.89
CA GLY A 59 -9.18 -3.40 -23.58
C GLY A 59 -8.70 -3.19 -25.03
N LEU A 60 -7.39 -3.32 -25.29
CA LEU A 60 -6.85 -3.21 -26.64
C LEU A 60 -7.33 -4.35 -27.56
N LYS A 61 -7.48 -5.57 -27.03
CA LYS A 61 -8.04 -6.71 -27.76
C LYS A 61 -9.52 -6.51 -28.09
N ASP A 62 -10.29 -5.92 -27.19
CA ASP A 62 -11.70 -5.60 -27.43
C ASP A 62 -11.87 -4.57 -28.55
N VAL A 63 -11.04 -3.51 -28.55
CA VAL A 63 -11.01 -2.52 -29.65
C VAL A 63 -10.68 -3.19 -30.99
N LYS A 64 -9.67 -4.06 -31.03
CA LYS A 64 -9.32 -4.83 -32.25
C LYS A 64 -10.44 -5.75 -32.72
N ALA A 65 -11.23 -6.27 -31.79
CA ALA A 65 -12.38 -7.13 -32.08
C ALA A 65 -13.67 -6.35 -32.42
N GLY A 66 -13.62 -5.01 -32.46
CA GLY A 66 -14.79 -4.18 -32.71
C GLY A 66 -15.77 -4.13 -31.54
N ARG A 67 -15.39 -4.62 -30.36
CA ARG A 67 -16.15 -4.53 -29.11
C ARG A 67 -15.84 -3.18 -28.46
N THR A 68 -16.54 -2.14 -28.94
CA THR A 68 -16.37 -0.77 -28.45
C THR A 68 -17.68 -0.21 -27.94
N THR A 69 -17.62 0.51 -26.83
CA THR A 69 -18.75 1.28 -26.28
C THR A 69 -18.54 2.77 -26.56
N LEU A 70 -19.63 3.55 -26.66
CA LEU A 70 -19.51 4.99 -26.82
C LEU A 70 -18.88 5.61 -25.57
N ALA A 71 -17.94 6.55 -25.75
CA ALA A 71 -17.27 7.22 -24.64
C ALA A 71 -18.26 7.88 -23.65
N ARG A 72 -19.42 8.32 -24.13
CA ARG A 72 -20.49 8.90 -23.29
C ARG A 72 -21.16 7.86 -22.38
N GLU A 73 -21.38 6.66 -22.89
CA GLU A 73 -22.01 5.56 -22.13
C GLU A 73 -21.04 5.04 -21.07
N PHE A 74 -19.77 4.85 -21.46
CA PHE A 74 -18.69 4.53 -20.51
C PHE A 74 -18.53 5.59 -19.42
N SER A 75 -18.58 6.88 -19.78
CA SER A 75 -18.49 7.98 -18.81
C SER A 75 -19.69 8.04 -17.85
N LYS A 76 -20.84 7.50 -18.28
CA LYS A 76 -22.04 7.39 -17.44
C LYS A 76 -21.91 6.21 -16.49
N GLU A 77 -21.51 5.05 -16.99
CA GLU A 77 -21.22 3.83 -16.20
C GLU A 77 -20.22 4.11 -15.08
N LEU A 78 -19.07 4.72 -15.39
CA LEU A 78 -18.07 5.11 -14.39
C LEU A 78 -18.61 6.05 -13.30
N ARG A 79 -19.56 6.92 -13.64
CA ARG A 79 -20.16 7.86 -12.68
C ARG A 79 -21.16 7.16 -11.78
N ASP A 80 -21.84 6.16 -12.31
CA ASP A 80 -22.90 5.43 -11.60
C ASP A 80 -22.31 4.30 -10.71
N GLU A 81 -21.09 3.83 -11.00
CA GLU A 81 -20.37 2.79 -10.23
C GLU A 81 -19.42 3.34 -9.14
N LEU A 82 -19.12 4.65 -9.14
CA LEU A 82 -18.30 5.34 -8.13
C LEU A 82 -19.16 5.97 -7.03
#